data_AF-A0A8T5M2N4-F1
#
_entry.id   AF-A0A8T5M2N4-F1
#
_cell.length_a   1.000
_cell.length_b   1.000
_cell.length_c   1.000
_cell.angle_alpha   90.00
_cell.angle_beta   90.00
_cell.angle_gamma   90.00
#
_symmetry.space_group_name_H-M   'P 1'
#
loop_
_entity.id
_entity.type
_entity.pdbx_description
1 polymer ?
#
loop_
_entity_poly.entity_id
_entity_poly.type
_entity_poly.pdbx_seq_one_letter_code
_entity_poly.pdbx_strand_id
1 'polypeptide(L)'
;MKRIILGEEESTKYERARIIGSRALQISMGAPFLIKLSERKLKELDFNPIRIASLEFEAGVIPIAIKRMHPSERYTRDKKIAV
;
A
#
# COMPACT_ATOMS: atom_id res chain seq x y z
N MET A 1 -17.50 7.94 6.52
CA MET A 1 -16.61 7.05 5.72
C MET A 1 -15.42 6.66 6.58
N LYS A 2 -15.15 5.36 6.78
CA LYS A 2 -14.02 4.88 7.58
C LYS A 2 -12.80 4.69 6.66
N ARG A 3 -11.78 5.52 6.82
CA ARG A 3 -10.46 5.33 6.20
C ARG A 3 -9.62 4.58 7.23
N ILE A 4 -9.21 3.35 6.90
CA ILE A 4 -8.46 2.51 7.84
C ILE A 4 -7.02 2.41 7.34
N ILE A 5 -6.07 2.69 8.25
CA ILE A 5 -4.68 2.30 8.10
C ILE A 5 -4.62 0.89 8.65
N LEU A 6 -4.51 -0.11 7.77
CA LEU A 6 -4.58 -1.52 8.16
C LEU A 6 -3.16 -2.02 8.49
N GLY A 7 -3.05 -2.69 9.63
CA GLY A 7 -1.91 -3.57 9.93
C GLY A 7 -2.06 -4.93 9.26
N GLU A 8 -1.06 -5.79 9.45
CA GLU A 8 -0.96 -7.09 8.80
C GLU A 8 -2.16 -8.02 9.07
N GLU A 9 -2.74 -7.96 10.27
CA GLU A 9 -3.87 -8.79 10.69
C GLU A 9 -5.24 -8.38 10.12
N GLU A 10 -5.38 -7.15 9.59
CA GLU A 10 -6.70 -6.64 9.15
C GLU A 10 -6.87 -6.53 7.62
N SER A 11 -5.81 -6.84 6.86
CA SER A 11 -5.79 -6.72 5.40
C SER A 11 -6.07 -8.05 4.69
N THR A 12 -6.87 -8.02 3.63
CA THR A 12 -7.06 -9.20 2.76
C THR A 12 -5.81 -9.45 1.91
N LYS A 13 -5.64 -10.67 1.39
CA LYS A 13 -4.51 -11.00 0.49
C LYS A 13 -4.42 -10.08 -0.74
N TYR A 14 -5.56 -9.60 -1.24
CA TYR A 14 -5.64 -8.68 -2.38
C TYR A 14 -5.23 -7.26 -2.00
N GLU A 15 -5.68 -6.79 -0.84
CA GLU A 15 -5.33 -5.50 -0.28
C GLU A 15 -3.82 -5.43 0.01
N ARG A 16 -3.26 -6.46 0.65
CA ARG A 16 -1.81 -6.56 0.88
C ARG A 16 -1.04 -6.45 -0.43
N ALA A 17 -1.37 -7.28 -1.43
CA ALA A 17 -0.68 -7.27 -2.71
C ALA A 17 -0.76 -5.89 -3.38
N ARG A 18 -1.92 -5.21 -3.29
CA ARG A 18 -2.11 -3.89 -3.88
C ARG A 18 -1.32 -2.81 -3.15
N ILE A 19 -1.23 -2.85 -1.82
CA ILE A 19 -0.46 -1.90 -1.02
C ILE A 19 1.02 -2.03 -1.34
N ILE A 20 1.56 -3.25 -1.29
CA ILE A 20 2.98 -3.52 -1.59
C ILE A 20 3.30 -3.09 -3.01
N GLY A 21 2.48 -3.46 -4.00
CA GLY A 21 2.69 -3.07 -5.40
C GLY A 21 2.66 -1.55 -5.62
N SER A 22 1.68 -0.86 -5.04
CA SER A 22 1.58 0.60 -5.15
C SER A 22 2.76 1.29 -4.46
N ARG A 23 3.21 0.77 -3.32
CA ARG A 23 4.35 1.35 -2.59
C ARG A 23 5.68 1.07 -3.30
N ALA A 24 5.86 -0.12 -3.85
CA ALA A 24 7.01 -0.45 -4.69
C ALA A 24 7.12 0.49 -5.88
N LEU A 25 6.00 0.83 -6.54
CA LEU A 25 6.00 1.82 -7.63
C LEU A 25 6.48 3.20 -7.15
N GLN A 26 6.02 3.67 -5.99
CA GLN A 26 6.47 4.94 -5.43
C GLN A 26 7.99 4.94 -5.20
N ILE A 27 8.52 3.86 -4.62
CA ILE A 27 9.95 3.68 -4.40
C ILE A 27 10.72 3.71 -5.72
N SER A 28 10.25 3.01 -6.74
CA SER A 28 10.87 3.03 -8.08
C SER A 28 10.91 4.43 -8.70
N MET A 29 9.97 5.30 -8.33
CA MET A 29 9.91 6.70 -8.77
C MET A 29 10.76 7.64 -7.90
N GLY A 30 11.58 7.11 -6.98
CA GLY A 30 12.44 7.91 -6.10
C GLY A 30 11.76 8.46 -4.85
N ALA A 31 10.60 7.91 -4.46
CA ALA A 31 9.98 8.28 -3.19
C ALA A 31 10.87 7.86 -2.00
N PRO A 32 10.92 8.65 -0.92
CA PRO A 32 11.74 8.34 0.24
C PRO A 32 11.23 7.09 0.99
N PHE A 33 12.18 6.36 1.57
CA PHE A 33 11.91 5.24 2.48
C PHE A 33 11.49 5.77 3.85
N LEU A 34 10.50 5.11 4.46
CA LEU A 34 9.96 5.45 5.78
C LEU A 34 10.60 4.62 6.91
N ILE A 35 11.31 3.55 6.55
CA ILE A 35 12.10 2.74 7.46
C ILE A 35 13.58 3.12 7.41
N LYS A 36 14.29 3.00 8.54
CA LYS A 36 15.74 3.17 8.59
C LYS A 36 16.42 1.93 7.98
N LEU A 37 16.79 2.02 6.70
CA LEU A 37 17.62 1.01 6.05
C LEU A 37 19.10 1.44 6.13
N SER A 38 19.95 0.59 6.68
CA SER A 38 21.40 0.77 6.55
C SER A 38 21.84 0.47 5.12
N GLU A 39 22.95 1.06 4.67
CA GLU A 39 23.51 0.80 3.34
C GLU A 39 23.81 -0.68 3.10
N ARG A 40 24.19 -1.42 4.16
CA ARG A 40 24.37 -2.88 4.11
C ARG A 40 23.05 -3.59 3.76
N LYS A 41 21.95 -3.26 4.45
CA LYS A 41 20.63 -3.83 4.15
C LYS A 41 20.14 -3.48 2.75
N LEU A 42 20.40 -2.26 2.26
CA LEU A 42 20.02 -1.88 0.89
C LEU A 42 20.77 -2.71 -0.16
N LYS A 43 22.06 -2.98 0.04
CA LYS A 43 22.85 -3.87 -0.82
C LYS A 43 22.39 -5.32 -0.74
N GLU A 44 22.05 -5.83 0.45
CA GLU A 44 21.50 -7.19 0.63
C GLU A 44 20.15 -7.37 -0.08
N LEU A 45 19.36 -6.30 -0.17
CA LEU A 45 18.06 -6.28 -0.84
C LEU A 45 18.16 -6.05 -2.36
N ASP A 46 19.37 -5.87 -2.90
CA ASP A 46 19.63 -5.53 -4.30
C ASP A 46 18.84 -4.31 -4.77
N PHE A 47 18.61 -3.36 -3.85
CA PHE A 47 17.77 -2.17 -4.08
C PHE A 47 16.37 -2.48 -4.65
N ASN A 48 15.86 -3.70 -4.44
CA ASN A 48 14.61 -4.14 -5.04
C ASN A 48 13.40 -3.42 -4.40
N PRO A 49 12.62 -2.63 -5.18
CA PRO A 49 11.49 -1.85 -4.66
C PRO A 49 10.42 -2.69 -3.96
N ILE A 50 10.18 -3.91 -4.43
CA ILE A 50 9.16 -4.81 -3.87
C ILE A 50 9.58 -5.30 -2.49
N ARG A 51 10.86 -5.65 -2.32
CA ARG A 51 11.38 -6.13 -1.04
C ARG A 51 11.40 -5.00 -0.01
N ILE A 52 11.79 -3.80 -0.44
CA ILE A 52 11.75 -2.59 0.42
C ILE A 52 10.31 -2.28 0.84
N ALA A 53 9.36 -2.28 -0.10
CA ALA A 53 7.95 -2.06 0.20
C ALA A 53 7.38 -3.12 1.14
N SER A 54 7.82 -4.38 1.05
CA SER A 54 7.38 -5.46 1.94
C SER A 54 7.84 -5.22 3.37
N LEU A 55 9.09 -4.78 3.57
CA LEU A 55 9.61 -4.42 4.89
C LEU A 55 8.89 -3.21 5.50
N GLU A 56 8.55 -2.21 4.69
CA GLU A 56 7.74 -1.07 5.14
C GLU A 56 6.32 -1.49 5.52
N PHE A 57 5.75 -2.47 4.81
CA PHE A 57 4.43 -3.01 5.09
C PHE A 57 4.42 -3.78 6.42
N GLU A 58 5.41 -4.64 6.65
CA GLU A 58 5.58 -5.38 7.92
C GLU A 58 5.80 -4.42 9.11
N ALA A 59 6.49 -3.31 8.88
CA ALA A 59 6.65 -2.25 9.88
C ALA A 59 5.38 -1.41 10.10
N GLY A 60 4.34 -1.57 9.29
CA GLY A 60 3.08 -0.83 9.40
C GLY A 60 3.19 0.67 9.11
N VAL A 61 4.25 1.12 8.43
CA VAL A 61 4.55 2.55 8.24
C VAL A 61 4.04 3.11 6.90
N ILE A 62 3.44 2.28 6.04
CA ILE A 62 2.99 2.72 4.71
C ILE A 62 1.78 3.66 4.83
N PRO A 63 1.85 4.91 4.31
CA PRO A 63 0.80 5.90 4.42
C PRO A 63 -0.28 5.71 3.34
N ILE A 64 -0.80 4.49 3.19
CA ILE A 64 -1.86 4.15 2.22
C ILE A 64 -3.10 3.74 3.00
N ALA A 65 -4.21 4.45 2.77
CA ALA A 65 -5.50 4.11 3.35
C ALA A 65 -6.32 3.26 2.37
N ILE A 66 -7.01 2.24 2.90
CA ILE A 66 -7.90 1.40 2.08
C ILE A 66 -9.34 1.90 2.20
N LYS A 67 -9.99 2.05 1.04
CA LYS A 67 -11.41 2.33 0.94
C LYS A 67 -12.15 1.09 0.44
N ARG A 68 -12.88 0.43 1.34
CA ARG A 68 -13.80 -0.67 1.01
C ARG A 68 -15.15 -0.06 0.58
N MET A 69 -15.58 -0.32 -0.65
CA MET A 69 -16.85 0.16 -1.17
C MET A 69 -17.90 -0.93 -1.03
N HIS A 70 -19.02 -0.63 -0.37
CA HIS A 70 -20.14 -1.55 -0.30
C HIS A 70 -20.89 -1.59 -1.65
N PRO A 71 -21.47 -2.73 -2.08
CA PRO A 71 -22.20 -2.81 -3.34
C PRO A 71 -23.28 -1.73 -3.52
N SER A 72 -23.97 -1.35 -2.45
CA SER A 72 -24.98 -0.27 -2.48
C SER A 72 -24.37 1.10 -2.83
N GLU A 73 -23.19 1.43 -2.29
CA GLU A 73 -22.49 2.68 -2.57
C GLU A 73 -21.99 2.73 -4.03
N ARG A 74 -21.61 1.57 -4.58
CA ARG A 74 -21.18 1.45 -5.99
C ARG A 74 -22.32 1.81 -6.94
N TYR A 75 -23.52 1.26 -6.69
CA TYR A 75 -24.72 1.53 -7.50
C TYR A 75 -25.09 3.02 -7.54
N THR A 76 -25.04 3.71 -6.39
CA THR A 76 -25.34 5.16 -6.33
C THR A 76 -24.30 5.99 -7.08
N ARG A 77 -23.02 5.58 -7.04
CA ARG A 77 -21.94 6.27 -7.76
C ARG A 77 -22.13 6.15 -9.27
N ASP A 78 -22.38 4.95 -9.76
CA ASP A 78 -22.51 4.69 -11.20
C ASP A 78 -23.73 5.41 -11.80
N LYS A 79 -24.84 5.50 -11.05
CA LYS A 79 -26.01 6.31 -11.45
C LYS A 79 -25.73 7.81 -11.52
N LYS A 80 -24.88 8.35 -10.65
CA LYS A 80 -24.52 9.78 -10.66
C LYS A 80 -23.58 10.15 -11.81
N ILE A 81 -22.88 9.18 -12.39
CA ILE A 81 -21.94 9.40 -13.51
C ILE A 81 -22.69 9.24 -14.85
N ALA A 82 -23.80 8.50 -14.86
CA ALA A 82 -24.62 8.25 -16.04
C ALA A 82 -25.72 9.31 -16.29
N VAL A 83 -25.75 10.40 -15.51
CA VAL A 83 -26.66 11.55 -15.64
C VAL A 83 -25.81 12.79 -15.88
#